data_AF-A0A8C3KE21-F1
#
_entry.id   AF-A0A8C3KE21-F1
#
_cell.length_a   1.000
_cell.length_b   1.000
_cell.length_c   1.000
_cell.angle_alpha   90.00
_cell.angle_beta   90.00
_cell.angle_gamma   90.00
#
_symmetry.space_group_name_H-M   'P 1'
#
loop_
_entity.id
_entity.type
_entity.pdbx_description
1 polymer ?
#
loop_
_entity_poly.entity_id
_entity_poly.type
_entity_poly.pdbx_seq_one_letter_code
_entity_poly.pdbx_strand_id
1 'polypeptide(L)'
;MSLPSVYQNKFAEKLTILNDRGRGVLVRIYNIKKTCSDPKTRPSFLSDKAMEPSIKFINKKFPHLDVRSNTQHLGPVHKDKGDIARVLGPFYHSFLDVLEFRDHVYELLNTIDASQCYFDIHVNYDFTKSYLDLVVTYVSLVLLLARTEDRRLLIGMYHCAHEMSHGTSDPSFARLGQMVLEYDHPLKKLTEEFGPHTKAVTSALMSLHFLFARRNQGMACEYLSLEVMERWILMGFLVCPGALGSSPQCLELWRLALQGSLFVTLLRDEALQVHKVTEELLVGQLGGLWGGRDPDAPPGPSCSGSLHRGRRAYLRGALRELQALLEDQPGLLGPKALFVFMALSFCRDEVSWLVRHAEHVTKTKTPEDFADSHVAELLFHMEQLRSLVRRQVQVLQRYHVQYLARFDALVLSEVIQV
;
A
#
# COMPACT_ATOMS: atom_id res chain seq x y z
N MET A 1 -29.74 22.64 -17.93
CA MET A 1 -29.25 21.31 -18.33
C MET A 1 -28.81 20.59 -17.07
N SER A 2 -29.48 19.52 -16.66
CA SER A 2 -28.97 18.65 -15.59
C SER A 2 -27.72 17.95 -16.11
N LEU A 3 -26.59 18.08 -15.41
CA LEU A 3 -25.37 17.35 -15.74
C LEU A 3 -25.69 15.84 -15.83
N PRO A 4 -25.11 15.09 -16.80
CA PRO A 4 -25.27 13.64 -16.88
C PRO A 4 -24.96 12.97 -15.53
N SER A 5 -25.67 11.89 -15.19
CA SER A 5 -25.56 11.15 -13.91
C SER A 5 -24.11 10.90 -13.47
N VAL A 6 -23.18 10.62 -14.41
CA VAL A 6 -21.76 10.37 -14.13
C VAL A 6 -21.04 11.56 -13.48
N TYR A 7 -21.41 12.80 -13.81
CA TYR A 7 -20.83 14.01 -13.20
C TYR A 7 -21.26 14.21 -11.75
N GLN A 8 -22.28 13.47 -11.27
CA GLN A 8 -22.72 13.50 -9.88
C GLN A 8 -21.98 12.47 -9.00
N ASN A 9 -21.14 11.60 -9.59
CA ASN A 9 -20.46 10.55 -8.84
C ASN A 9 -19.31 11.04 -7.95
N LYS A 10 -18.81 12.27 -8.19
CA LYS A 10 -17.76 12.95 -7.39
C LYS A 10 -16.52 12.08 -7.17
N PHE A 11 -16.04 11.44 -8.24
CA PHE A 11 -14.96 10.46 -8.17
C PHE A 11 -13.66 11.03 -7.59
N ALA A 12 -13.28 12.24 -8.00
CA ALA A 12 -12.06 12.89 -7.51
C ALA A 12 -12.12 13.11 -6.00
N GLU A 13 -13.25 13.59 -5.49
CA GLU A 13 -13.47 13.83 -4.07
C GLU A 13 -13.53 12.52 -3.28
N LYS A 14 -14.31 11.54 -3.74
CA LYS A 14 -14.42 10.22 -3.10
C LYS A 14 -13.06 9.52 -3.04
N LEU A 15 -12.31 9.50 -4.15
CA LEU A 15 -10.97 8.90 -4.19
C LEU A 15 -10.00 9.63 -3.26
N THR A 16 -10.01 10.96 -3.22
CA THR A 16 -9.12 11.74 -2.35
C THR A 16 -9.40 11.45 -0.87
N ILE A 17 -10.67 11.53 -0.46
CA ILE A 17 -11.09 11.30 0.93
C ILE A 17 -10.83 9.86 1.34
N LEU A 18 -11.15 8.87 0.50
CA LEU A 18 -10.94 7.46 0.83
C LEU A 18 -9.46 7.09 0.87
N ASN A 19 -8.61 7.65 0.00
CA ASN A 19 -7.17 7.43 0.10
C ASN A 19 -6.59 7.96 1.41
N ASP A 20 -6.99 9.15 1.84
CA ASP A 20 -6.55 9.73 3.12
C ASP A 20 -7.08 8.92 4.32
N ARG A 21 -8.39 8.60 4.33
CA ARG A 21 -9.01 7.75 5.36
C ARG A 21 -8.32 6.38 5.42
N GLY A 22 -8.10 5.74 4.27
CA GLY A 22 -7.46 4.44 4.16
C GLY A 22 -6.05 4.40 4.76
N ARG A 23 -5.25 5.45 4.51
CA ARG A 23 -3.93 5.61 5.16
C ARG A 23 -4.05 5.70 6.68
N GLY A 24 -4.99 6.50 7.18
CA GLY A 24 -5.25 6.64 8.61
C GLY A 24 -5.66 5.30 9.25
N VAL A 25 -6.60 4.58 8.65
CA VAL A 25 -7.07 3.27 9.11
C VAL A 25 -5.92 2.25 9.11
N LEU A 26 -5.13 2.21 8.03
CA LEU A 26 -3.97 1.32 7.91
C LEU A 26 -2.94 1.56 9.03
N VAL A 27 -2.65 2.82 9.35
CA VAL A 27 -1.75 3.18 10.47
C VAL A 27 -2.31 2.76 11.82
N ARG A 28 -3.63 2.87 12.04
CA ARG A 28 -4.27 2.42 13.29
C ARG A 28 -4.15 0.91 13.46
N ILE A 29 -4.45 0.14 12.41
CA ILE A 29 -4.30 -1.33 12.44
C ILE A 29 -2.84 -1.73 12.64
N TYR A 30 -1.89 -1.04 11.99
CA TYR A 30 -0.46 -1.24 12.24
C TYR A 30 -0.10 -1.06 13.72
N ASN A 31 -0.55 0.04 14.33
CA ASN A 31 -0.24 0.31 15.74
C ASN A 31 -0.88 -0.71 16.67
N ILE A 32 -2.11 -1.17 16.38
CA ILE A 32 -2.76 -2.26 17.13
C ILE A 32 -1.92 -3.54 17.03
N LYS A 33 -1.51 -3.93 15.81
CA LYS A 33 -0.64 -5.09 15.60
C LYS A 33 0.65 -4.97 16.42
N LYS A 34 1.37 -3.85 16.32
CA LYS A 34 2.63 -3.66 17.07
C LYS A 34 2.42 -3.69 18.59
N THR A 35 1.35 -3.06 19.09
CA THR A 35 1.00 -3.06 20.52
C THR A 35 0.69 -4.47 21.02
N CYS A 36 -0.05 -5.27 20.25
CA CYS A 36 -0.40 -6.63 20.64
C CYS A 36 0.76 -7.63 20.51
N SER A 37 1.70 -7.39 19.58
CA SER A 37 2.88 -8.24 19.39
C SER A 37 3.99 -8.01 20.42
N ASP A 38 4.08 -6.85 21.06
CA ASP A 38 5.08 -6.58 22.10
C ASP A 38 4.54 -6.96 23.50
N PRO A 39 5.16 -7.93 24.21
CA PRO A 39 4.72 -8.33 25.55
C PRO A 39 4.65 -7.20 26.57
N LYS A 40 5.39 -6.10 26.37
CA LYS A 40 5.40 -4.95 27.30
C LYS A 40 4.21 -4.01 27.11
N THR A 41 3.67 -3.93 25.90
CA THR A 41 2.58 -2.99 25.56
C THR A 41 1.25 -3.68 25.32
N ARG A 42 1.26 -5.01 25.12
CA ARG A 42 0.07 -5.85 25.02
C ARG A 42 -0.82 -5.67 26.26
N PRO A 43 -2.15 -5.48 26.09
CA PRO A 43 -3.06 -5.37 27.21
C PRO A 43 -2.92 -6.54 28.20
N SER A 44 -2.66 -6.23 29.48
CA SER A 44 -2.22 -7.20 30.49
C SER A 44 -3.19 -8.36 30.70
N PHE A 45 -4.50 -8.10 30.64
CA PHE A 45 -5.54 -9.13 30.76
C PHE A 45 -5.50 -10.17 29.63
N LEU A 46 -4.87 -9.89 28.48
CA LEU A 46 -4.68 -10.89 27.42
C LEU A 46 -3.56 -11.89 27.74
N SER A 47 -2.76 -11.62 28.76
CA SER A 47 -1.66 -12.45 29.23
C SER A 47 -1.89 -12.99 30.65
N ASP A 48 -3.00 -12.62 31.29
CA ASP A 48 -3.35 -13.09 32.62
C ASP A 48 -3.91 -14.52 32.57
N LYS A 49 -3.33 -15.41 33.40
CA LYS A 49 -3.80 -16.79 33.55
C LYS A 49 -5.25 -16.87 34.00
N ALA A 50 -5.75 -15.88 34.74
CA ALA A 50 -7.14 -15.83 35.15
C ALA A 50 -8.10 -15.65 33.97
N MET A 51 -7.66 -15.01 32.88
CA MET A 51 -8.46 -14.75 31.67
C MET A 51 -8.44 -15.92 30.66
N GLU A 52 -7.59 -16.91 30.86
CA GLU A 52 -7.42 -18.08 29.97
C GLU A 52 -8.76 -18.78 29.60
N PRO A 53 -9.72 -19.03 30.51
CA PRO A 53 -11.00 -19.65 30.16
C PRO A 53 -11.83 -18.77 29.22
N SER A 54 -11.83 -17.45 29.46
CA SER A 54 -12.54 -16.47 28.63
C SER A 54 -11.92 -16.35 27.24
N ILE A 55 -10.58 -16.30 27.17
CA ILE A 55 -9.83 -16.26 25.90
C ILE A 55 -10.16 -17.48 25.03
N LYS A 56 -10.13 -18.69 25.61
CA LYS A 56 -10.46 -19.93 24.90
C LYS A 56 -11.92 -19.95 24.42
N PHE A 57 -12.85 -19.52 25.26
CA PHE A 57 -14.27 -19.43 24.91
C PHE A 57 -14.48 -18.46 23.74
N ILE A 58 -13.95 -17.24 23.84
CA ILE A 58 -14.11 -16.19 22.81
C ILE A 58 -13.54 -16.67 21.48
N ASN A 59 -12.29 -17.14 21.44
CA ASN A 59 -11.68 -17.59 20.18
C ASN A 59 -12.43 -18.76 19.53
N LYS A 60 -12.99 -19.68 20.33
CA LYS A 60 -13.75 -20.84 19.82
C LYS A 60 -15.14 -20.47 19.30
N LYS A 61 -15.80 -19.49 19.94
CA LYS A 61 -17.20 -19.14 19.66
C LYS A 61 -17.35 -17.92 18.76
N PHE A 62 -16.28 -17.16 18.52
CA PHE A 62 -16.31 -15.99 17.66
C PHE A 62 -16.81 -16.34 16.24
N PRO A 63 -17.72 -15.55 15.64
CA PRO A 63 -18.35 -14.33 16.15
C PRO A 63 -19.65 -14.56 16.94
N HIS A 64 -20.10 -15.80 17.14
CA HIS A 64 -21.32 -16.13 17.86
C HIS A 64 -21.10 -16.25 19.38
N LEU A 65 -20.94 -15.12 20.04
CA LEU A 65 -20.72 -15.04 21.49
C LEU A 65 -22.05 -14.89 22.23
N ASP A 66 -22.49 -15.95 22.92
CA ASP A 66 -23.63 -15.86 23.84
C ASP A 66 -23.14 -15.55 25.26
N VAL A 67 -23.19 -14.26 25.59
CA VAL A 67 -22.71 -13.70 26.86
C VAL A 67 -23.59 -14.13 28.04
N ARG A 68 -24.90 -14.30 27.81
CA ARG A 68 -25.89 -14.53 28.88
C ARG A 68 -25.90 -15.98 29.36
N SER A 69 -25.72 -16.95 28.47
CA SER A 69 -25.72 -18.37 28.85
C SER A 69 -24.37 -18.92 29.31
N ASN A 70 -23.25 -18.22 29.05
CA ASN A 70 -21.88 -18.70 29.30
C ASN A 70 -21.14 -17.93 30.40
N THR A 71 -21.85 -17.47 31.42
CA THR A 71 -21.30 -16.68 32.54
C THR A 71 -20.15 -17.39 33.28
N GLN A 72 -20.16 -18.73 33.32
CA GLN A 72 -19.08 -19.54 33.93
C GLN A 72 -17.71 -19.34 33.25
N HIS A 73 -17.67 -19.12 31.92
CA HIS A 73 -16.42 -18.93 31.18
C HIS A 73 -16.01 -17.44 31.12
N LEU A 74 -16.97 -16.53 31.30
CA LEU A 74 -16.78 -15.09 31.20
C LEU A 74 -16.74 -14.37 32.55
N GLY A 75 -16.72 -15.11 33.67
CA GLY A 75 -16.60 -14.55 35.03
C GLY A 75 -15.44 -13.53 35.19
N PRO A 76 -14.22 -13.83 34.72
CA PRO A 76 -13.10 -12.88 34.73
C PRO A 76 -13.40 -11.60 33.94
N VAL A 77 -13.97 -11.73 32.74
CA VAL A 77 -14.38 -10.58 31.92
C VAL A 77 -15.44 -9.73 32.61
N HIS A 78 -16.39 -10.35 33.32
CA HIS A 78 -17.41 -9.63 34.07
C HIS A 78 -16.83 -8.79 35.21
N LYS A 79 -15.83 -9.35 35.92
CA LYS A 79 -15.14 -8.70 37.03
C LYS A 79 -14.43 -7.43 36.56
N ASP A 80 -13.73 -7.50 35.42
CA ASP A 80 -12.87 -6.41 34.92
C ASP A 80 -13.50 -5.63 33.74
N LYS A 81 -14.82 -5.76 33.52
CA LYS A 81 -15.51 -5.24 32.33
C LYS A 81 -15.30 -3.75 32.06
N GLY A 82 -15.20 -2.94 33.10
CA GLY A 82 -14.96 -1.49 32.98
C GLY A 82 -13.58 -1.18 32.41
N ASP A 83 -12.54 -1.86 32.90
CA ASP A 83 -11.17 -1.69 32.41
C ASP A 83 -10.99 -2.27 31.01
N ILE A 84 -11.60 -3.43 30.74
CA ILE A 84 -11.60 -4.02 29.39
C ILE A 84 -12.24 -3.06 28.39
N ALA A 85 -13.42 -2.51 28.69
CA ALA A 85 -14.10 -1.57 27.81
C ALA A 85 -13.27 -0.29 27.57
N ARG A 86 -12.65 0.24 28.63
CA ARG A 86 -11.78 1.43 28.54
C ARG A 86 -10.54 1.19 27.68
N VAL A 87 -9.88 0.04 27.82
CA VAL A 87 -8.62 -0.26 27.09
C VAL A 87 -8.89 -0.73 25.66
N LEU A 88 -9.87 -1.62 25.45
CA LEU A 88 -10.16 -2.19 24.13
C LEU A 88 -11.11 -1.35 23.28
N GLY A 89 -11.82 -0.38 23.88
CA GLY A 89 -12.71 0.52 23.15
C GLY A 89 -12.06 1.15 21.92
N PRO A 90 -10.92 1.86 22.05
CA PRO A 90 -10.23 2.44 20.89
C PRO A 90 -9.83 1.41 19.82
N PHE A 91 -9.53 0.17 20.21
CA PHE A 91 -9.19 -0.90 19.26
C PHE A 91 -10.43 -1.36 18.52
N TYR A 92 -11.53 -1.61 19.23
CA TYR A 92 -12.81 -1.99 18.64
C TYR A 92 -13.31 -0.96 17.63
N HIS A 93 -13.30 0.33 17.97
CA HIS A 93 -13.70 1.40 17.05
C HIS A 93 -12.76 1.47 15.83
N SER A 94 -11.46 1.19 15.99
CA SER A 94 -10.55 1.08 14.83
C SER A 94 -10.92 -0.06 13.89
N PHE A 95 -11.41 -1.19 14.42
CA PHE A 95 -11.90 -2.29 13.59
C PHE A 95 -13.24 -1.96 12.93
N LEU A 96 -14.11 -1.18 13.57
CA LEU A 96 -15.31 -0.63 12.93
C LEU A 96 -14.95 0.33 11.79
N ASP A 97 -13.93 1.17 11.97
CA ASP A 97 -13.43 2.05 10.90
C ASP A 97 -12.97 1.24 9.67
N VAL A 98 -12.40 0.04 9.87
CA VAL A 98 -12.04 -0.88 8.77
C VAL A 98 -13.29 -1.37 8.05
N LEU A 99 -14.33 -1.79 8.78
CA LEU A 99 -15.59 -2.26 8.21
C LEU A 99 -16.25 -1.16 7.38
N GLU A 100 -16.36 0.05 7.92
CA GLU A 100 -16.92 1.18 7.20
C GLU A 100 -16.07 1.56 5.98
N PHE A 101 -14.75 1.61 6.13
CA PHE A 101 -13.86 1.92 5.02
C PHE A 101 -14.05 0.92 3.87
N ARG A 102 -14.11 -0.38 4.16
CA ARG A 102 -14.39 -1.43 3.18
C ARG A 102 -15.70 -1.17 2.43
N ASP A 103 -16.79 -0.90 3.16
CA ASP A 103 -18.11 -0.69 2.56
C ASP A 103 -18.07 0.50 1.55
N HIS A 104 -17.39 1.60 1.90
CA HIS A 104 -17.23 2.76 1.00
C HIS A 104 -16.31 2.46 -0.20
N VAL A 105 -15.26 1.65 -0.02
CA VAL A 105 -14.40 1.23 -1.13
C VAL A 105 -15.21 0.40 -2.12
N TYR A 106 -16.00 -0.58 -1.67
CA TYR A 106 -16.84 -1.37 -2.57
C TYR A 106 -17.85 -0.54 -3.34
N GLU A 107 -18.54 0.38 -2.67
CA GLU A 107 -19.48 1.27 -3.35
C GLU A 107 -18.78 2.05 -4.47
N LEU A 108 -17.58 2.59 -4.19
CA LEU A 108 -16.81 3.35 -5.16
C LEU A 108 -16.33 2.48 -6.32
N LEU A 109 -15.75 1.30 -6.06
CA LEU A 109 -15.28 0.39 -7.11
C LEU A 109 -16.42 -0.06 -8.01
N ASN A 110 -17.58 -0.41 -7.44
CA ASN A 110 -18.79 -0.76 -8.21
C ASN A 110 -19.26 0.42 -9.08
N THR A 111 -19.20 1.64 -8.56
CA THR A 111 -19.60 2.85 -9.31
C THR A 111 -18.64 3.15 -10.46
N ILE A 112 -17.33 2.95 -10.25
CA ILE A 112 -16.30 3.08 -11.28
C ILE A 112 -16.53 2.08 -12.42
N ASP A 113 -16.79 0.82 -12.08
CA ASP A 113 -17.07 -0.23 -13.08
C ASP A 113 -18.35 0.06 -13.86
N ALA A 114 -19.44 0.42 -13.17
CA ALA A 114 -20.71 0.76 -13.79
C ALA A 114 -20.57 1.98 -14.73
N SER A 115 -19.67 2.90 -14.41
CA SER A 115 -19.37 4.08 -15.23
C SER A 115 -18.37 3.79 -16.35
N GLN A 116 -17.81 2.58 -16.41
CA GLN A 116 -16.81 2.15 -17.39
C GLN A 116 -15.66 3.16 -17.54
N CYS A 117 -15.16 3.66 -16.40
CA CYS A 117 -14.13 4.70 -16.40
C CYS A 117 -12.89 4.29 -17.20
N TYR A 118 -12.37 5.22 -17.99
CA TYR A 118 -11.12 5.05 -18.72
C TYR A 118 -9.94 5.36 -17.81
N PHE A 119 -8.91 4.53 -17.85
CA PHE A 119 -7.68 4.68 -17.05
C PHE A 119 -6.45 4.69 -17.94
N ASP A 120 -5.71 5.80 -17.88
CA ASP A 120 -4.40 5.94 -18.49
C ASP A 120 -3.53 6.91 -17.66
N ILE A 121 -2.42 6.41 -17.11
CA ILE A 121 -1.50 7.20 -16.29
C ILE A 121 -0.92 8.41 -17.04
N HIS A 122 -0.85 8.36 -18.37
CA HIS A 122 -0.33 9.44 -19.21
C HIS A 122 -1.38 10.49 -19.58
N VAL A 123 -2.67 10.19 -19.41
CA VAL A 123 -3.78 11.08 -19.78
C VAL A 123 -4.48 11.64 -18.54
N ASN A 124 -5.00 10.77 -17.68
CA ASN A 124 -5.74 11.14 -16.48
C ASN A 124 -4.97 10.70 -15.22
N TYR A 125 -3.75 11.22 -15.11
CA TYR A 125 -2.77 10.88 -14.07
C TYR A 125 -3.37 10.80 -12.67
N ASP A 126 -3.99 11.88 -12.17
CA ASP A 126 -4.49 11.94 -10.79
C ASP A 126 -5.58 10.92 -10.53
N PHE A 127 -6.46 10.68 -11.50
CA PHE A 127 -7.55 9.71 -11.40
C PHE A 127 -7.01 8.27 -11.38
N THR A 128 -6.18 7.91 -12.35
CA THR A 128 -5.55 6.58 -12.44
C THR A 128 -4.66 6.29 -11.23
N LYS A 129 -3.83 7.26 -10.82
CA LYS A 129 -3.00 7.17 -9.62
C LYS A 129 -3.83 6.98 -8.36
N SER A 130 -4.86 7.80 -8.15
CA SER A 130 -5.67 7.73 -6.93
C SER A 130 -6.48 6.43 -6.86
N TYR A 131 -6.92 5.91 -8.00
CA TYR A 131 -7.54 4.59 -8.08
C TYR A 131 -6.58 3.47 -7.67
N LEU A 132 -5.38 3.42 -8.26
CA LEU A 132 -4.37 2.41 -7.93
C LEU A 132 -3.89 2.53 -6.47
N ASP A 133 -3.72 3.75 -5.96
CA ASP A 133 -3.40 3.99 -4.55
C ASP A 133 -4.49 3.43 -3.63
N LEU A 134 -5.77 3.59 -3.97
CA LEU A 134 -6.88 3.08 -3.17
C LEU A 134 -6.91 1.55 -3.16
N VAL A 135 -6.79 0.93 -4.33
CA VAL A 135 -6.73 -0.54 -4.49
C VAL A 135 -5.62 -1.11 -3.61
N VAL A 136 -4.41 -0.59 -3.73
CA VAL A 136 -3.26 -1.08 -2.97
C VAL A 136 -3.35 -0.78 -1.48
N THR A 137 -3.95 0.36 -1.10
CA THR A 137 -4.20 0.69 0.31
C THR A 137 -5.18 -0.30 0.93
N TYR A 138 -6.25 -0.65 0.21
CA TYR A 138 -7.23 -1.62 0.64
C TYR A 138 -6.62 -3.04 0.75
N VAL A 139 -5.85 -3.48 -0.25
CA VAL A 139 -5.12 -4.76 -0.21
C VAL A 139 -4.16 -4.80 0.98
N SER A 140 -3.38 -3.73 1.19
CA SER A 140 -2.45 -3.63 2.32
C SER A 140 -3.17 -3.72 3.67
N LEU A 141 -4.35 -3.11 3.78
CA LEU A 141 -5.17 -3.14 4.98
C LEU A 141 -5.68 -4.53 5.30
N VAL A 142 -6.25 -5.23 4.30
CA VAL A 142 -6.77 -6.59 4.48
C VAL A 142 -5.64 -7.55 4.86
N LEU A 143 -4.48 -7.47 4.19
CA LEU A 143 -3.31 -8.30 4.52
C LEU A 143 -2.77 -8.01 5.93
N LEU A 144 -2.71 -6.74 6.33
CA LEU A 144 -2.24 -6.36 7.66
C LEU A 144 -3.22 -6.77 8.77
N LEU A 145 -4.53 -6.64 8.53
CA LEU A 145 -5.58 -7.11 9.42
C LEU A 145 -5.47 -8.61 9.63
N ALA A 146 -5.30 -9.40 8.56
CA ALA A 146 -5.14 -10.86 8.65
C ALA A 146 -3.90 -11.27 9.45
N ARG A 147 -2.82 -10.48 9.39
CA ARG A 147 -1.59 -10.66 10.20
C ARG A 147 -1.71 -10.17 11.65
N THR A 148 -2.85 -9.59 12.04
CA THR A 148 -3.13 -9.22 13.42
C THR A 148 -3.76 -10.42 14.12
N GLU A 149 -2.95 -11.21 14.83
CA GLU A 149 -3.35 -12.51 15.42
C GLU A 149 -4.50 -12.36 16.42
N ASP A 150 -4.43 -11.38 17.33
CA ASP A 150 -5.43 -11.20 18.38
C ASP A 150 -6.72 -10.51 17.93
N ARG A 151 -6.91 -10.20 16.64
CA ARG A 151 -8.05 -9.40 16.16
C ARG A 151 -9.40 -9.91 16.68
N ARG A 152 -9.64 -11.23 16.66
CA ARG A 152 -10.89 -11.84 17.14
C ARG A 152 -11.06 -11.69 18.64
N LEU A 153 -9.97 -11.85 19.38
CA LEU A 153 -9.95 -11.75 20.83
C LEU A 153 -10.20 -10.30 21.28
N LEU A 154 -9.55 -9.32 20.65
CA LEU A 154 -9.75 -7.90 20.94
C LEU A 154 -11.20 -7.48 20.70
N ILE A 155 -11.77 -7.89 19.57
CA ILE A 155 -13.15 -7.55 19.19
C ILE A 155 -14.15 -8.28 20.10
N GLY A 156 -13.97 -9.58 20.31
CA GLY A 156 -14.88 -10.40 21.10
C GLY A 156 -14.86 -10.06 22.60
N MET A 157 -13.68 -9.77 23.17
CA MET A 157 -13.56 -9.42 24.58
C MET A 157 -14.19 -8.06 24.89
N TYR A 158 -13.98 -7.06 24.02
CA TYR A 158 -14.70 -5.79 24.13
C TYR A 158 -16.21 -5.99 24.03
N HIS A 159 -16.67 -6.79 23.06
CA HIS A 159 -18.10 -7.06 22.89
C HIS A 159 -18.74 -7.68 24.14
N CYS A 160 -18.11 -8.71 24.72
CA CYS A 160 -18.57 -9.32 25.97
C CYS A 160 -18.66 -8.28 27.10
N ALA A 161 -17.62 -7.47 27.29
CA ALA A 161 -17.59 -6.44 28.33
C ALA A 161 -18.66 -5.35 28.11
N HIS A 162 -18.88 -4.95 26.86
CA HIS A 162 -19.90 -3.98 26.46
C HIS A 162 -21.30 -4.49 26.77
N GLU A 163 -21.65 -5.72 26.34
CA GLU A 163 -22.96 -6.30 26.58
C GLU A 163 -23.23 -6.51 28.08
N MET A 164 -22.22 -6.94 28.85
CA MET A 164 -22.33 -7.06 30.31
C MET A 164 -22.50 -5.72 31.06
N SER A 165 -22.14 -4.61 30.41
CA SER A 165 -22.24 -3.27 31.01
C SER A 165 -23.54 -2.58 30.61
N HIS A 166 -24.01 -2.76 29.38
CA HIS A 166 -25.18 -2.06 28.84
C HIS A 166 -26.43 -2.94 28.72
N GLY A 167 -26.30 -4.26 28.85
CA GLY A 167 -27.40 -5.22 28.70
C GLY A 167 -27.76 -5.53 27.24
N THR A 168 -27.18 -4.81 26.27
CA THR A 168 -27.43 -4.95 24.84
C THR A 168 -26.13 -5.13 24.06
N SER A 169 -26.20 -5.97 23.04
CA SER A 169 -25.13 -6.20 22.07
C SER A 169 -24.95 -4.98 21.14
N ASP A 170 -23.72 -4.73 20.68
CA ASP A 170 -23.44 -3.74 19.64
C ASP A 170 -24.01 -4.21 18.28
N PRO A 171 -24.81 -3.40 17.56
CA PRO A 171 -25.44 -3.81 16.29
C PRO A 171 -24.45 -4.16 15.17
N SER A 172 -23.25 -3.56 15.19
CA SER A 172 -22.21 -3.75 14.18
C SER A 172 -21.34 -4.97 14.45
N PHE A 173 -21.37 -5.53 15.66
CA PHE A 173 -20.53 -6.67 16.04
C PHE A 173 -20.68 -7.88 15.12
N ALA A 174 -21.91 -8.25 14.74
CA ALA A 174 -22.15 -9.40 13.88
C ALA A 174 -21.52 -9.21 12.49
N ARG A 175 -21.68 -8.02 11.88
CA ARG A 175 -21.09 -7.68 10.57
C ARG A 175 -19.57 -7.61 10.65
N LEU A 176 -19.04 -7.00 11.72
CA LEU A 176 -17.60 -6.90 11.95
C LEU A 176 -16.97 -8.29 12.14
N GLY A 177 -17.59 -9.13 12.95
CA GLY A 177 -17.13 -10.50 13.19
C GLY A 177 -17.12 -11.35 11.92
N GLN A 178 -18.17 -11.22 11.10
CA GLN A 178 -18.25 -11.89 9.81
C GLN A 178 -17.15 -11.44 8.85
N MET A 179 -16.91 -10.11 8.72
CA MET A 179 -15.80 -9.58 7.92
C MET A 179 -14.44 -10.15 8.37
N VAL A 180 -14.21 -10.21 9.69
CA VAL A 180 -12.95 -10.71 10.23
C VAL A 180 -12.71 -12.19 9.90
N LEU A 181 -13.76 -13.01 9.85
CA LEU A 181 -13.66 -14.40 9.41
C LEU A 181 -13.41 -14.53 7.91
N GLU A 182 -14.04 -13.69 7.08
CA GLU A 182 -13.82 -13.69 5.64
C GLU A 182 -12.34 -13.44 5.26
N TYR A 183 -11.63 -12.66 6.08
CA TYR A 183 -10.20 -12.37 5.89
C TYR A 183 -9.24 -13.34 6.57
N ASP A 184 -9.69 -14.51 7.03
CA ASP A 184 -8.78 -15.58 7.45
C ASP A 184 -7.95 -16.12 6.29
N HIS A 185 -8.50 -16.07 5.07
CA HIS A 185 -7.83 -16.39 3.83
C HIS A 185 -7.82 -15.14 2.92
N PRO A 186 -7.03 -14.10 3.27
CA PRO A 186 -7.19 -12.76 2.74
C PRO A 186 -6.99 -12.69 1.23
N LEU A 187 -6.02 -13.42 0.67
CA LEU A 187 -5.75 -13.41 -0.77
C LEU A 187 -6.89 -14.03 -1.57
N LYS A 188 -7.44 -15.16 -1.10
CA LYS A 188 -8.59 -15.80 -1.74
C LYS A 188 -9.78 -14.87 -1.76
N LYS A 189 -10.09 -14.27 -0.60
CA LYS A 189 -11.20 -13.34 -0.46
C LYS A 189 -11.01 -12.08 -1.30
N LEU A 190 -9.82 -11.50 -1.34
CA LEU A 190 -9.49 -10.36 -2.19
C LEU A 190 -9.69 -10.70 -3.68
N THR A 191 -9.26 -11.87 -4.15
CA THR A 191 -9.49 -12.28 -5.55
C THR A 191 -10.97 -12.43 -5.88
N GLU A 192 -11.79 -12.93 -4.95
CA GLU A 192 -13.25 -13.00 -5.11
C GLU A 192 -13.88 -11.59 -5.18
N GLU A 193 -13.45 -10.68 -4.31
CA GLU A 193 -13.93 -9.29 -4.25
C GLU A 193 -13.54 -8.48 -5.48
N PHE A 194 -12.32 -8.65 -5.99
CA PHE A 194 -11.82 -7.94 -7.17
C PHE A 194 -12.20 -8.60 -8.50
N GLY A 195 -12.87 -9.75 -8.46
CA GLY A 195 -13.35 -10.44 -9.66
C GLY A 195 -14.10 -9.52 -10.64
N PRO A 196 -15.16 -8.81 -10.20
CA PRO A 196 -15.89 -7.85 -11.03
C PRO A 196 -15.03 -6.68 -11.54
N HIS A 197 -14.05 -6.27 -10.74
CA HIS A 197 -13.19 -5.09 -10.97
C HIS A 197 -11.98 -5.38 -11.89
N THR A 198 -11.79 -6.63 -12.33
CA THR A 198 -10.61 -7.08 -13.09
C THR A 198 -10.32 -6.19 -14.30
N LYS A 199 -11.34 -5.82 -15.08
CA LYS A 199 -11.15 -4.98 -16.28
C LYS A 199 -10.59 -3.60 -15.93
N ALA A 200 -11.13 -2.94 -14.92
CA ALA A 200 -10.70 -1.61 -14.49
C ALA A 200 -9.27 -1.65 -13.92
N VAL A 201 -8.97 -2.61 -13.03
CA VAL A 201 -7.63 -2.82 -12.49
C VAL A 201 -6.62 -3.10 -13.60
N THR A 202 -6.89 -4.04 -14.50
CA THR A 202 -5.98 -4.38 -15.59
C THR A 202 -5.75 -3.21 -16.54
N SER A 203 -6.80 -2.45 -16.90
CA SER A 203 -6.65 -1.26 -17.75
C SER A 203 -5.71 -0.23 -17.11
N ALA A 204 -5.91 0.07 -15.83
CA ALA A 204 -5.08 1.01 -15.10
C ALA A 204 -3.61 0.54 -15.01
N LEU A 205 -3.39 -0.74 -14.69
CA LEU A 205 -2.03 -1.31 -14.61
C LEU A 205 -1.33 -1.35 -15.96
N MET A 206 -2.04 -1.69 -17.03
CA MET A 206 -1.44 -1.78 -18.37
C MET A 206 -1.02 -0.41 -18.91
N SER A 207 -1.66 0.68 -18.48
CA SER A 207 -1.18 2.03 -18.80
C SER A 207 0.22 2.32 -18.24
N LEU A 208 0.65 1.60 -17.19
CA LEU A 208 2.00 1.70 -16.63
C LEU A 208 3.05 0.96 -17.45
N HIS A 209 2.68 0.09 -18.39
CA HIS A 209 3.63 -0.86 -19.00
C HIS A 209 4.84 -0.15 -19.61
N PHE A 210 4.60 0.83 -20.49
CA PHE A 210 5.67 1.59 -21.14
C PHE A 210 6.48 2.41 -20.14
N LEU A 211 5.79 3.08 -19.21
CA LEU A 211 6.43 3.90 -18.19
C LEU A 211 7.33 3.06 -17.28
N PHE A 212 6.82 1.96 -16.74
CA PHE A 212 7.53 1.07 -15.84
C PHE A 212 8.71 0.39 -16.53
N ALA A 213 8.53 -0.15 -17.74
CA ALA A 213 9.62 -0.76 -18.50
C ALA A 213 10.77 0.23 -18.74
N ARG A 214 10.46 1.45 -19.20
CA ARG A 214 11.48 2.49 -19.41
C ARG A 214 12.14 2.94 -18.13
N ARG A 215 11.38 3.14 -17.04
CA ARG A 215 11.89 3.57 -15.72
C ARG A 215 12.75 2.50 -15.05
N ASN A 216 12.47 1.23 -15.31
CA ASN A 216 13.24 0.12 -14.76
C ASN A 216 14.56 -0.09 -15.54
N GLN A 217 14.55 0.13 -16.86
CA GLN A 217 15.70 -0.01 -17.76
C GLN A 217 16.55 1.27 -17.91
N GLY A 218 16.04 2.44 -17.52
CA GLY A 218 16.74 3.73 -17.62
C GLY A 218 16.00 4.88 -16.91
N MET A 219 16.61 6.06 -16.84
CA MET A 219 16.00 7.21 -16.16
C MET A 219 15.11 8.02 -17.12
N ALA A 220 13.83 7.65 -17.26
CA ALA A 220 12.86 8.51 -17.95
C ALA A 220 12.60 9.80 -17.14
N CYS A 221 12.26 10.90 -17.83
CA CYS A 221 12.03 12.25 -17.27
C CYS A 221 10.72 12.38 -16.46
N GLU A 222 10.51 11.48 -15.50
CA GLU A 222 9.34 11.47 -14.62
C GLU A 222 9.76 11.12 -13.20
N TYR A 223 9.11 11.74 -12.22
CA TYR A 223 9.40 11.58 -10.78
C TYR A 223 8.39 10.68 -10.05
N LEU A 224 7.51 10.00 -10.79
CA LEU A 224 6.68 8.94 -10.19
C LEU A 224 7.61 7.83 -9.70
N SER A 225 7.44 7.50 -8.43
CA SER A 225 8.25 6.51 -7.72
C SER A 225 8.16 5.13 -8.35
N LEU A 226 9.32 4.53 -8.58
CA LEU A 226 9.42 3.15 -9.09
C LEU A 226 8.87 2.16 -8.07
N GLU A 227 9.15 2.38 -6.79
CA GLU A 227 8.60 1.56 -5.69
C GLU A 227 7.07 1.61 -5.67
N VAL A 228 6.46 2.77 -5.91
CA VAL A 228 5.01 2.92 -5.95
C VAL A 228 4.41 2.18 -7.14
N MET A 229 4.98 2.33 -8.34
CA MET A 229 4.51 1.61 -9.53
C MET A 229 4.67 0.10 -9.37
N GLU A 230 5.82 -0.36 -8.88
CA GLU A 230 6.07 -1.77 -8.59
C GLU A 230 5.03 -2.33 -7.61
N ARG A 231 4.74 -1.57 -6.54
CA ARG A 231 3.70 -1.94 -5.57
C ARG A 231 2.30 -1.98 -6.18
N TRP A 232 1.94 -1.05 -7.06
CA TRP A 232 0.68 -1.10 -7.82
C TRP A 232 0.59 -2.33 -8.71
N ILE A 233 1.63 -2.60 -9.49
CA ILE A 233 1.70 -3.76 -10.39
C ILE A 233 1.55 -5.04 -9.57
N LEU A 234 2.40 -5.24 -8.56
CA LEU A 234 2.46 -6.46 -7.77
C LEU A 234 1.21 -6.68 -6.90
N MET A 235 0.65 -5.67 -6.26
CA MET A 235 -0.58 -5.88 -5.49
C MET A 235 -1.82 -5.98 -6.39
N GLY A 236 -1.83 -5.26 -7.52
CA GLY A 236 -2.95 -5.21 -8.44
C GLY A 236 -3.21 -6.55 -9.16
N PHE A 237 -2.20 -7.17 -9.76
CA PHE A 237 -2.43 -8.52 -10.33
C PHE A 237 -2.45 -9.65 -9.27
N LEU A 238 -2.07 -9.40 -8.00
CA LEU A 238 -2.27 -10.38 -6.92
C LEU A 238 -3.76 -10.57 -6.65
N VAL A 239 -4.57 -9.51 -6.78
CA VAL A 239 -6.03 -9.56 -6.62
C VAL A 239 -6.79 -9.80 -7.92
N CYS A 240 -6.13 -9.64 -9.06
CA CYS A 240 -6.68 -9.94 -10.39
C CYS A 240 -5.82 -10.98 -11.16
N PRO A 241 -5.55 -12.17 -10.59
CA PRO A 241 -4.63 -13.15 -11.18
C PRO A 241 -5.11 -13.70 -12.54
N GLY A 242 -6.42 -13.73 -12.78
CA GLY A 242 -6.98 -14.16 -14.08
C GLY A 242 -6.47 -13.34 -15.27
N ALA A 243 -6.13 -12.06 -15.05
CA ALA A 243 -5.57 -11.20 -16.08
C ALA A 243 -4.22 -11.71 -16.60
N LEU A 244 -3.40 -12.31 -15.73
CA LEU A 244 -2.07 -12.84 -16.06
C LEU A 244 -2.13 -14.02 -17.03
N GLY A 245 -3.16 -14.86 -16.94
CA GLY A 245 -3.40 -15.96 -17.88
C GLY A 245 -4.02 -15.50 -19.20
N SER A 246 -4.78 -14.39 -19.18
CA SER A 246 -5.53 -13.89 -20.34
C SER A 246 -4.71 -13.02 -21.29
N SER A 247 -3.65 -12.36 -20.81
CA SER A 247 -2.86 -11.41 -21.60
C SER A 247 -1.35 -11.59 -21.36
N PRO A 248 -0.56 -11.85 -22.42
CA PRO A 248 0.89 -12.01 -22.29
C PRO A 248 1.58 -10.72 -21.83
N GLN A 249 1.03 -9.55 -22.19
CA GLN A 249 1.58 -8.25 -21.78
C GLN A 249 1.40 -8.00 -20.28
N CYS A 250 0.30 -8.51 -19.68
CA CYS A 250 0.09 -8.45 -18.23
C CYS A 250 1.12 -9.32 -17.50
N LEU A 251 1.36 -10.54 -18.02
CA LEU A 251 2.35 -11.45 -17.48
C LEU A 251 3.77 -10.87 -17.58
N GLU A 252 4.11 -10.26 -18.72
CA GLU A 252 5.40 -9.58 -18.92
C GLU A 252 5.61 -8.44 -17.92
N LEU A 253 4.64 -7.54 -17.79
CA LEU A 253 4.70 -6.42 -16.83
C LEU A 253 4.88 -6.91 -15.40
N TRP A 254 4.12 -7.94 -15.02
CA TRP A 254 4.25 -8.57 -13.71
C TRP A 254 5.62 -9.21 -13.48
N ARG A 255 6.14 -9.95 -14.47
CA ARG A 255 7.48 -10.57 -14.42
C ARG A 255 8.56 -9.50 -14.26
N LEU A 256 8.46 -8.37 -14.97
CA LEU A 256 9.38 -7.24 -14.82
C LEU A 256 9.36 -6.67 -13.40
N ALA A 257 8.18 -6.55 -12.78
CA ALA A 257 8.05 -6.08 -11.40
C ALA A 257 8.59 -7.10 -10.38
N LEU A 258 8.37 -8.39 -10.60
CA LEU A 258 8.92 -9.45 -9.74
C LEU A 258 10.45 -9.51 -9.73
N GLN A 259 11.12 -9.01 -10.78
CA GLN A 259 12.58 -8.95 -10.83
C GLN A 259 13.17 -7.82 -9.96
N GLY A 260 12.38 -6.79 -9.65
CA GLY A 260 12.86 -5.59 -8.93
C GLY A 260 12.94 -5.76 -7.42
N SER A 261 11.97 -6.44 -6.80
CA SER A 261 11.86 -6.54 -5.34
C SER A 261 11.46 -7.93 -4.87
N LEU A 262 12.14 -8.39 -3.81
CA LEU A 262 11.75 -9.60 -3.07
C LEU A 262 10.62 -9.33 -2.08
N PHE A 263 10.62 -8.11 -1.54
CA PHE A 263 9.67 -7.63 -0.56
C PHE A 263 9.00 -6.34 -1.04
N VAL A 264 7.69 -6.23 -0.85
CA VAL A 264 6.92 -5.01 -1.11
C VAL A 264 6.35 -4.49 0.19
N THR A 265 6.48 -3.18 0.45
CA THR A 265 5.96 -2.54 1.65
C THR A 265 4.43 -2.63 1.71
N LEU A 266 3.87 -3.17 2.79
CA LEU A 266 2.46 -3.00 3.15
C LEU A 266 2.27 -1.63 3.83
N LEU A 267 3.02 -1.41 4.91
CA LEU A 267 3.11 -0.15 5.64
C LEU A 267 4.36 -0.16 6.53
N ARG A 268 5.19 0.91 6.46
CA ARG A 268 6.42 1.06 7.27
C ARG A 268 7.33 -0.17 7.12
N ASP A 269 7.64 -0.86 8.21
CA ASP A 269 8.47 -2.07 8.28
C ASP A 269 7.69 -3.37 7.96
N GLU A 270 6.36 -3.32 7.89
CA GLU A 270 5.57 -4.48 7.46
C GLU A 270 5.67 -4.65 5.95
N ALA A 271 6.24 -5.78 5.51
CA ALA A 271 6.43 -6.10 4.10
C ALA A 271 5.80 -7.44 3.71
N LEU A 272 5.51 -7.59 2.42
CA LEU A 272 5.00 -8.79 1.77
C LEU A 272 6.13 -9.46 1.00
N GLN A 273 6.43 -10.72 1.30
CA GLN A 273 7.37 -11.53 0.54
C GLN A 273 6.68 -11.99 -0.77
N VAL A 274 6.93 -11.27 -1.86
CA VAL A 274 6.06 -11.35 -3.04
C VAL A 274 6.17 -12.70 -3.74
N HIS A 275 7.39 -13.25 -3.89
CA HIS A 275 7.58 -14.55 -4.52
C HIS A 275 6.87 -15.69 -3.78
N LYS A 276 6.95 -15.71 -2.44
CA LYS A 276 6.26 -16.72 -1.62
C LYS A 276 4.75 -16.68 -1.81
N VAL A 277 4.19 -15.47 -1.74
CA VAL A 277 2.75 -15.24 -1.93
C VAL A 277 2.30 -15.59 -3.35
N THR A 278 3.16 -15.29 -4.32
CA THR A 278 2.95 -15.61 -5.72
C THR A 278 2.94 -17.13 -5.94
N GLU A 279 3.88 -17.88 -5.36
CA GLU A 279 3.87 -19.36 -5.39
C GLU A 279 2.58 -19.94 -4.78
N GLU A 280 2.17 -19.45 -3.60
CA GLU A 280 0.95 -19.89 -2.92
C GLU A 280 -0.32 -19.65 -3.77
N LEU A 281 -0.39 -18.52 -4.47
CA LEU A 281 -1.54 -18.17 -5.32
C LEU A 281 -1.53 -18.92 -6.66
N LEU A 282 -0.37 -19.04 -7.31
CA LEU A 282 -0.25 -19.59 -8.65
C LEU A 282 -0.36 -21.11 -8.70
N VAL A 283 0.07 -21.83 -7.66
CA VAL A 283 -0.12 -23.29 -7.57
C VAL A 283 -1.61 -23.65 -7.62
N GLY A 284 -2.49 -22.78 -7.11
CA GLY A 284 -3.95 -23.00 -7.11
C GLY A 284 -4.68 -22.59 -8.39
N GLN A 285 -4.20 -21.61 -9.16
CA GLN A 285 -4.96 -21.00 -10.27
C GLN A 285 -4.26 -21.00 -11.63
N LEU A 286 -2.92 -21.03 -11.67
CA LEU A 286 -2.12 -20.80 -12.89
C LEU A 286 -1.01 -21.84 -13.06
N GLY A 287 -1.18 -23.04 -12.47
CA GLY A 287 -0.15 -24.08 -12.32
C GLY A 287 0.58 -24.54 -13.58
N GLY A 288 0.11 -24.17 -14.77
CA GLY A 288 0.80 -24.40 -16.06
C GLY A 288 1.84 -23.34 -16.45
N LEU A 289 1.80 -22.12 -15.89
CA LEU A 289 2.64 -20.99 -16.34
C LEU A 289 4.01 -20.91 -15.65
N TRP A 290 4.20 -21.65 -14.55
CA TRP A 290 5.43 -21.64 -13.74
C TRP A 290 6.01 -23.05 -13.49
N GLY A 291 5.25 -24.12 -13.81
CA GLY A 291 5.62 -25.52 -13.55
C GLY A 291 6.52 -26.18 -14.61
N GLY A 292 6.78 -25.51 -15.72
CA GLY A 292 7.79 -25.93 -16.69
C GLY A 292 9.13 -25.28 -16.37
N ARG A 293 10.25 -25.98 -16.66
CA ARG A 293 11.54 -25.32 -16.92
C ARG A 293 11.34 -24.35 -18.10
N ASP A 294 10.82 -23.16 -17.82
CA ASP A 294 10.76 -22.07 -18.78
C ASP A 294 12.18 -21.46 -18.82
N PRO A 295 12.95 -21.59 -19.92
CA PRO A 295 14.26 -20.97 -20.05
C PRO A 295 14.19 -19.43 -19.98
N ASP A 296 13.00 -18.85 -20.17
CA ASP A 296 12.69 -17.43 -20.01
C ASP A 296 12.07 -17.08 -18.63
N ALA A 297 12.16 -18.00 -17.66
CA ALA A 297 11.82 -17.68 -16.27
C ALA A 297 12.61 -16.44 -15.82
N PRO A 298 11.98 -15.46 -15.16
CA PRO A 298 12.65 -14.25 -14.73
C PRO A 298 13.94 -14.62 -13.96
N PRO A 299 15.08 -13.94 -14.19
CA PRO A 299 16.30 -14.18 -13.45
C PRO A 299 15.97 -14.20 -11.97
N GLY A 300 16.43 -15.24 -11.28
CA GLY A 300 15.97 -15.54 -9.92
C GLY A 300 16.21 -14.38 -8.93
N PRO A 301 15.67 -14.51 -7.71
CA PRO A 301 15.82 -13.55 -6.59
C PRO A 301 17.22 -12.92 -6.42
N SER A 302 18.25 -13.66 -6.84
CA SER A 302 19.68 -13.36 -6.81
C SER A 302 20.16 -12.16 -7.65
N CYS A 303 19.38 -11.62 -8.60
CA CYS A 303 19.84 -10.49 -9.44
C CYS A 303 19.37 -9.10 -8.98
N SER A 304 18.36 -9.01 -8.11
CA SER A 304 17.82 -7.72 -7.67
C SER A 304 18.83 -6.91 -6.83
N GLY A 305 19.57 -7.58 -5.94
CA GLY A 305 20.53 -6.94 -5.05
C GLY A 305 21.65 -6.18 -5.78
N SER A 306 22.31 -6.84 -6.72
CA SER A 306 23.41 -6.25 -7.49
C SER A 306 22.94 -5.07 -8.37
N LEU A 307 21.74 -5.16 -8.95
CA LEU A 307 21.09 -4.08 -9.70
C LEU A 307 20.94 -2.81 -8.84
N HIS A 308 20.34 -2.95 -7.66
CA HIS A 308 20.11 -1.82 -6.75
C HIS A 308 21.42 -1.25 -6.19
N ARG A 309 22.41 -2.10 -5.92
CA ARG A 309 23.76 -1.66 -5.56
C ARG A 309 24.39 -0.80 -6.67
N GLY A 310 24.25 -1.21 -7.93
CA GLY A 310 24.71 -0.45 -9.10
C GLY A 310 23.99 0.91 -9.23
N ARG A 311 22.67 0.94 -9.04
CA ARG A 311 21.88 2.18 -9.06
C ARG A 311 22.32 3.18 -7.99
N ARG A 312 22.55 2.73 -6.76
CA ARG A 312 23.06 3.59 -5.67
C ARG A 312 24.43 4.18 -6.00
N ALA A 313 25.32 3.38 -6.58
CA ALA A 313 26.65 3.85 -7.00
C ALA A 313 26.55 4.93 -8.10
N TYR A 314 25.71 4.71 -9.12
CA TYR A 314 25.45 5.69 -10.17
C TYR A 314 24.86 6.99 -9.62
N LEU A 315 23.83 6.89 -8.75
CA LEU A 315 23.13 8.04 -8.18
C LEU A 315 24.05 8.94 -7.36
N ARG A 316 25.01 8.40 -6.60
CA ARG A 316 25.99 9.22 -5.88
C ARG A 316 26.77 10.16 -6.81
N GLY A 317 27.27 9.64 -7.94
CA GLY A 317 27.96 10.45 -8.94
C GLY A 317 27.03 11.50 -9.57
N ALA A 318 25.86 11.07 -10.04
CA ALA A 318 24.89 11.94 -10.69
C ALA A 318 24.38 13.08 -9.78
N LEU A 319 24.13 12.80 -8.49
CA LEU A 319 23.69 13.81 -7.54
C LEU A 319 24.79 14.81 -7.21
N ARG A 320 26.04 14.36 -7.10
CA ARG A 320 27.18 15.25 -6.86
C ARG A 320 27.36 16.25 -7.99
N GLU A 321 27.28 15.77 -9.23
CA GLU A 321 27.35 16.62 -10.43
C GLU A 321 26.16 17.59 -10.52
N LEU A 322 24.94 17.09 -10.30
CA LEU A 322 23.73 17.92 -10.32
C LEU A 322 23.77 19.00 -9.23
N GLN A 323 24.22 18.65 -8.02
CA GLN A 323 24.37 19.60 -6.93
C GLN A 323 25.38 20.69 -7.30
N ALA A 324 26.58 20.32 -7.76
CA ALA A 324 27.62 21.28 -8.11
C ALA A 324 27.16 22.25 -9.21
N LEU A 325 26.47 21.74 -10.23
CA LEU A 325 25.91 22.56 -11.32
C LEU A 325 24.88 23.58 -10.82
N LEU A 326 23.97 23.16 -9.93
CA LEU A 326 22.91 24.04 -9.41
C LEU A 326 23.41 25.01 -8.34
N GLU A 327 24.49 24.67 -7.64
CA GLU A 327 25.18 25.58 -6.72
C GLU A 327 25.91 26.71 -7.47
N ASP A 328 26.60 26.36 -8.55
CA ASP A 328 27.30 27.35 -9.39
C ASP A 328 26.31 28.25 -10.14
N GLN A 329 25.23 27.67 -10.68
CA GLN A 329 24.21 28.39 -11.44
C GLN A 329 22.79 28.18 -10.87
N PRO A 330 22.42 28.87 -9.77
CA PRO A 330 21.10 28.73 -9.15
C PRO A 330 19.92 29.05 -10.10
N GLY A 331 20.15 29.88 -11.11
CA GLY A 331 19.16 30.21 -12.15
C GLY A 331 18.69 29.00 -12.96
N LEU A 332 19.51 27.94 -13.07
CA LEU A 332 19.14 26.70 -13.74
C LEU A 332 18.05 25.93 -12.99
N LEU A 333 17.81 26.24 -11.70
CA LEU A 333 16.79 25.57 -10.93
C LEU A 333 15.38 25.75 -11.50
N GLY A 334 15.11 26.85 -12.21
CA GLY A 334 13.85 27.03 -12.96
C GLY A 334 13.68 25.96 -14.06
N PRO A 335 14.47 26.01 -15.15
CA PRO A 335 14.34 25.06 -16.26
C PRO A 335 14.74 23.61 -15.93
N LYS A 336 15.49 23.36 -14.84
CA LYS A 336 15.95 22.02 -14.43
C LYS A 336 15.28 21.48 -13.16
N ALA A 337 14.20 22.12 -12.67
CA ALA A 337 13.47 21.68 -11.48
C ALA A 337 13.10 20.19 -11.53
N LEU A 338 12.67 19.70 -12.69
CA LEU A 338 12.28 18.31 -12.90
C LEU A 338 13.42 17.32 -12.57
N PHE A 339 14.66 17.63 -12.95
CA PHE A 339 15.82 16.76 -12.68
C PHE A 339 16.12 16.66 -11.18
N VAL A 340 15.85 17.72 -10.42
CA VAL A 340 15.99 17.70 -8.96
C VAL A 340 14.97 16.75 -8.34
N PHE A 341 13.70 16.86 -8.72
CA PHE A 341 12.65 15.98 -8.18
C PHE A 341 12.82 14.53 -8.62
N MET A 342 13.28 14.28 -9.85
CA MET A 342 13.69 12.97 -10.33
C MET A 342 14.82 12.39 -9.47
N ALA A 343 15.92 13.13 -9.30
CA ALA A 343 17.06 12.70 -8.49
C ALA A 343 16.64 12.34 -7.05
N LEU A 344 15.83 13.20 -6.43
CA LEU A 344 15.28 12.95 -5.09
C LEU A 344 14.38 11.72 -5.04
N SER A 345 13.49 11.53 -6.02
CA SER A 345 12.64 10.35 -6.09
C SER A 345 13.45 9.07 -6.21
N PHE A 346 14.47 9.06 -7.09
CA PHE A 346 15.27 7.86 -7.35
C PHE A 346 16.10 7.47 -6.13
N CYS A 347 16.70 8.47 -5.47
CA CYS A 347 17.44 8.21 -4.24
C CYS A 347 16.53 7.72 -3.11
N ARG A 348 15.34 8.31 -2.97
CA ARG A 348 14.36 7.86 -1.97
C ARG A 348 13.98 6.41 -2.22
N ASP A 349 13.66 6.04 -3.46
CA ASP A 349 13.28 4.69 -3.84
C ASP A 349 14.40 3.69 -3.51
N GLU A 350 15.66 4.01 -3.85
CA GLU A 350 16.81 3.14 -3.56
C GLU A 350 17.11 3.00 -2.07
N VAL A 351 16.98 4.08 -1.29
CA VAL A 351 17.14 4.04 0.17
C VAL A 351 16.04 3.20 0.81
N SER A 352 14.78 3.39 0.38
CA SER A 352 13.63 2.66 0.92
C SER A 352 13.71 1.17 0.58
N TRP A 353 14.13 0.85 -0.65
CA TRP A 353 14.40 -0.51 -1.09
C TRP A 353 15.50 -1.15 -0.24
N LEU A 354 16.63 -0.46 -0.01
CA LEU A 354 17.75 -0.97 0.77
C LEU A 354 17.35 -1.27 2.22
N VAL A 355 16.70 -0.33 2.90
CA VAL A 355 16.28 -0.51 4.30
C VAL A 355 15.33 -1.69 4.44
N ARG A 356 14.32 -1.79 3.57
CA ARG A 356 13.38 -2.91 3.57
C ARG A 356 14.09 -4.24 3.34
N HIS A 357 14.95 -4.35 2.34
CA HIS A 357 15.60 -5.62 2.04
C HIS A 357 16.68 -5.99 3.07
N ALA A 358 17.39 -5.03 3.64
CA ALA A 358 18.35 -5.27 4.72
C ALA A 358 17.68 -5.82 5.99
N GLU A 359 16.45 -5.39 6.29
CA GLU A 359 15.68 -5.89 7.44
C GLU A 359 15.17 -7.31 7.23
N HIS A 360 14.66 -7.61 6.02
CA HIS A 360 13.96 -8.87 5.75
C HIS A 360 14.84 -9.98 5.15
N VAL A 361 15.95 -9.64 4.46
CA VAL A 361 16.88 -10.60 3.86
C VAL A 361 17.97 -10.97 4.86
N THR A 362 17.67 -11.90 5.76
CA THR A 362 18.60 -12.34 6.82
C THR A 362 19.56 -13.45 6.40
N LYS A 363 19.26 -14.17 5.33
CA LYS A 363 20.08 -15.27 4.79
C LYS A 363 20.25 -15.11 3.29
N THR A 364 21.47 -14.76 2.86
CA THR A 364 21.83 -14.64 1.45
C THR A 364 23.31 -15.01 1.24
N LYS A 365 23.66 -15.41 0.02
CA LYS A 365 25.06 -15.64 -0.40
C LYS A 365 25.79 -14.34 -0.74
N THR A 366 25.06 -13.24 -0.97
CA THR A 366 25.59 -11.92 -1.35
C THR A 366 25.12 -10.83 -0.36
N PRO A 367 25.51 -10.91 0.93
CA PRO A 367 25.10 -9.91 1.93
C PRO A 367 25.52 -8.47 1.56
N GLU A 368 26.61 -8.32 0.80
CA GLU A 368 27.14 -7.04 0.32
C GLU A 368 26.18 -6.30 -0.62
N ASP A 369 25.21 -6.97 -1.23
CA ASP A 369 24.21 -6.32 -2.10
C ASP A 369 23.14 -5.57 -1.29
N PHE A 370 22.92 -6.00 -0.04
CA PHE A 370 21.92 -5.48 0.90
C PHE A 370 22.53 -4.58 1.98
N ALA A 371 23.80 -4.21 1.83
CA ALA A 371 24.49 -3.25 2.68
C ALA A 371 25.11 -2.14 1.82
N ASP A 372 25.21 -0.92 2.36
CA ASP A 372 25.88 0.18 1.68
C ASP A 372 26.57 1.11 2.70
N SER A 373 27.89 1.03 2.78
CA SER A 373 28.70 1.88 3.67
C SER A 373 28.70 3.36 3.26
N HIS A 374 28.25 3.68 2.04
CA HIS A 374 28.19 5.04 1.49
C HIS A 374 26.75 5.56 1.38
N VAL A 375 25.79 4.94 2.08
CA VAL A 375 24.40 5.43 2.11
C VAL A 375 24.30 6.84 2.69
N ALA A 376 25.17 7.17 3.66
CA ALA A 376 25.22 8.51 4.27
C ALA A 376 25.57 9.60 3.25
N GLU A 377 26.45 9.32 2.29
CA GLU A 377 26.80 10.23 1.20
C GLU A 377 25.58 10.51 0.31
N LEU A 378 24.83 9.47 -0.04
CA LEU A 378 23.61 9.61 -0.83
C LEU A 378 22.58 10.48 -0.11
N LEU A 379 22.34 10.22 1.18
CA LEU A 379 21.43 11.00 2.02
C LEU A 379 21.88 12.46 2.18
N PHE A 380 23.19 12.69 2.30
CA PHE A 380 23.75 14.03 2.35
C PHE A 380 23.43 14.82 1.08
N HIS A 381 23.70 14.26 -0.10
CA HIS A 381 23.40 14.93 -1.37
C HIS A 381 21.89 15.18 -1.56
N MET A 382 21.02 14.25 -1.12
CA MET A 382 19.57 14.48 -1.11
C MET A 382 19.20 15.72 -0.28
N GLU A 383 19.77 15.88 0.92
CA GLU A 383 19.48 17.05 1.76
C GLU A 383 20.09 18.34 1.20
N GLN A 384 21.25 18.28 0.53
CA GLN A 384 21.82 19.44 -0.17
C GLN A 384 20.89 19.92 -1.29
N LEU A 385 20.39 19.02 -2.13
CA LEU A 385 19.41 19.36 -3.18
C LEU A 385 18.12 19.94 -2.57
N ARG A 386 17.60 19.36 -1.49
CA ARG A 386 16.43 19.89 -0.77
C ARG A 386 16.69 21.29 -0.22
N SER A 387 17.85 21.51 0.38
CA SER A 387 18.29 22.81 0.89
C SER A 387 18.41 23.85 -0.23
N LEU A 388 18.98 23.49 -1.38
CA LEU A 388 19.05 24.37 -2.56
C LEU A 388 17.66 24.79 -3.04
N VAL A 389 16.72 23.84 -3.17
CA VAL A 389 15.34 24.16 -3.58
C VAL A 389 14.67 25.11 -2.60
N ARG A 390 14.83 24.89 -1.29
CA ARG A 390 14.25 25.77 -0.26
C ARG A 390 14.87 27.17 -0.30
N ARG A 391 16.19 27.27 -0.42
CA ARG A 391 16.92 28.56 -0.48
C ARG A 391 16.56 29.36 -1.73
N GLN A 392 16.38 28.68 -2.87
CA GLN A 392 16.17 29.30 -4.18
C GLN A 392 14.70 29.22 -4.65
N VAL A 393 13.75 29.06 -3.72
CA VAL A 393 12.33 28.90 -4.04
C VAL A 393 11.77 30.05 -4.91
N GLN A 394 12.28 31.27 -4.70
CA GLN A 394 11.86 32.44 -5.48
C GLN A 394 12.26 32.33 -6.96
N VAL A 395 13.42 31.74 -7.28
CA VAL A 395 13.87 31.50 -8.66
C VAL A 395 12.91 30.53 -9.35
N LEU A 396 12.56 29.45 -8.66
CA LEU A 396 11.64 28.43 -9.16
C LEU A 396 10.24 29.01 -9.37
N GLN A 397 9.70 29.75 -8.40
CA GLN A 397 8.41 30.42 -8.50
C GLN A 397 8.38 31.42 -9.65
N ARG A 398 9.38 32.29 -9.75
CA ARG A 398 9.45 33.30 -10.82
C ARG A 398 9.46 32.67 -12.20
N TYR A 399 10.25 31.61 -12.39
CA TYR A 399 10.32 30.90 -13.67
C TYR A 399 8.96 30.27 -14.03
N HIS A 400 8.35 29.50 -13.13
CA HIS A 400 7.11 28.79 -13.42
C HIS A 400 5.88 29.69 -13.51
N VAL A 401 5.81 30.79 -12.75
CA VAL A 401 4.72 31.78 -12.92
C VAL A 401 4.77 32.42 -14.30
N GLN A 402 5.98 32.75 -14.80
CA GLN A 402 6.14 33.28 -16.15
C GLN A 402 5.80 32.23 -17.21
N TYR A 403 6.21 30.98 -17.00
CA TYR A 403 5.91 29.87 -17.90
C TYR A 403 4.39 29.65 -18.01
N LEU A 404 3.69 29.60 -16.87
CA LEU A 404 2.23 29.49 -16.80
C LEU A 404 1.53 30.62 -17.56
N ALA A 405 1.92 31.87 -17.29
CA ALA A 405 1.25 33.04 -17.84
C ALA A 405 1.54 33.29 -19.32
N ARG A 406 2.72 32.89 -19.82
CA ARG A 406 3.20 33.28 -21.16
C ARG A 406 3.28 32.13 -22.15
N PHE A 407 3.27 30.89 -21.71
CA PHE A 407 3.31 29.72 -22.57
C PHE A 407 2.09 28.83 -22.34
N ASP A 408 1.93 28.28 -21.13
CA ASP A 408 0.89 27.29 -20.86
C ASP A 408 -0.52 27.85 -21.08
N ALA A 409 -0.80 29.06 -20.61
CA ALA A 409 -2.10 29.71 -20.78
C ALA A 409 -2.46 29.93 -22.26
N LEU A 410 -1.48 30.23 -23.11
CA LEU A 410 -1.70 30.46 -24.54
C LEU A 410 -1.99 29.14 -25.26
N VAL A 411 -1.12 28.15 -25.08
CA VAL A 411 -1.29 26.82 -25.68
C VAL A 411 -2.60 26.17 -25.22
N LEU A 412 -2.92 26.28 -23.92
CA LEU A 412 -4.18 25.75 -23.39
C LEU A 412 -5.40 26.47 -23.99
N SER A 413 -5.33 27.79 -24.17
CA SER A 413 -6.40 28.55 -24.81
C SER A 413 -6.62 28.12 -26.26
N GLU A 414 -5.56 27.83 -27.01
CA GLU A 414 -5.66 27.30 -28.38
C GLU A 414 -6.34 25.93 -28.39
N VAL A 415 -5.96 25.03 -27.47
CA VAL A 415 -6.55 23.68 -27.37
C VAL A 415 -8.03 23.72 -26.98
N ILE A 416 -8.45 24.65 -26.10
CA ILE A 416 -9.85 24.77 -25.67
C ILE A 416 -10.77 25.35 -26.76
N GLN A 417 -10.21 26.15 -27.68
CA GLN A 417 -10.98 26.79 -28.75
C GLN A 417 -11.23 25.88 -29.96
N VAL A 418 -10.47 24.79 -30.07
CA VAL A 418 -10.68 23.70 -31.04
C VAL A 418 -11.71 22.71 -30.47
#